data_AF-A0A395SU56-F1
#
_entry.id   AF-A0A395SU56-F1
#
_cell.length_a   1.000
_cell.length_b   1.000
_cell.length_c   1.000
_cell.angle_alpha   90.00
_cell.angle_beta   90.00
_cell.angle_gamma   90.00
#
_symmetry.space_group_name_H-M   'P 1'
#
loop_
_entity.id
_entity.type
_entity.pdbx_description
1 polymer ?
#
loop_
_entity_poly.entity_id
_entity_poly.type
_entity_poly.pdbx_seq_one_letter_code
_entity_poly.pdbx_strand_id
1 'polypeptide(L)'
;MRDAMLLAEVSLYCTLQKSVCGKPDFASDGSCENFTPWKQKWGYLLELPASLMLNLSYWIANMILAKRSLDEIEARALSVPTTASPQTPHGTTAQFQAIPTKDLQDRVFELSFRVTLAFVSIPSSSSGDLPEFHSLCVAYSMLILCQYDELPSSISRNDLLSALNEVKRRCSESTAYSVAVEFSAERALERVRADTHALTTTEAVGQQAQFNGHPAHSQGAGANRVNVNINEAGLDNLDFFFNGGYLDILDIDNFLL
;
A
#
# COMPACT_ATOMS: atom_id res chain seq x y z
N MET A 1 30.13 -4.41 9.15
CA MET A 1 29.14 -4.29 8.05
C MET A 1 27.74 -4.64 8.50
N ARG A 2 27.49 -5.83 9.05
CA ARG A 2 26.17 -6.20 9.60
C ARG A 2 25.66 -5.20 10.65
N ASP A 3 26.52 -4.79 11.58
CA ASP A 3 26.15 -3.82 12.62
C ASP A 3 25.82 -2.43 12.04
N ALA A 4 26.50 -2.03 10.96
CA ALA A 4 26.22 -0.76 10.28
C ALA A 4 24.87 -0.81 9.54
N MET A 5 24.53 -1.94 8.93
CA MET A 5 23.20 -2.14 8.30
C MET A 5 22.09 -2.14 9.36
N LEU A 6 22.29 -2.82 10.49
CA LEU A 6 21.33 -2.82 11.58
C LEU A 6 21.15 -1.42 12.18
N LEU A 7 22.25 -0.68 12.41
CA LEU A 7 22.18 0.69 12.90
C LEU A 7 21.49 1.62 11.89
N ALA A 8 21.75 1.43 10.59
CA ALA A 8 21.06 2.16 9.53
C ALA A 8 19.55 1.88 9.58
N GLU A 9 19.14 0.61 9.67
CA GLU A 9 17.74 0.21 9.78
C GLU A 9 17.05 0.79 11.02
N VAL A 10 17.67 0.66 12.21
CA VAL A 10 17.12 1.26 13.44
C VAL A 10 16.95 2.77 13.29
N SER A 11 17.98 3.46 12.78
CA SER A 11 17.90 4.91 12.57
C SER A 11 16.87 5.34 11.53
N LEU A 12 16.57 4.47 10.55
CA LEU A 12 15.51 4.70 9.56
C LEU A 12 14.15 4.69 10.25
N TYR A 13 13.86 3.67 11.04
CA TYR A 13 12.58 3.56 11.75
C TYR A 13 12.41 4.62 12.84
N CYS A 14 13.49 5.03 13.51
CA CYS A 14 13.45 6.21 14.40
C CYS A 14 13.10 7.49 13.62
N THR A 15 13.61 7.66 12.40
CA THR A 15 13.29 8.81 11.55
C THR A 15 11.82 8.77 11.12
N LEU A 16 11.33 7.60 10.72
CA LEU A 16 9.92 7.38 10.39
C LEU A 16 8.99 7.73 11.57
N GLN A 17 9.33 7.30 12.78
CA GLN A 17 8.52 7.57 13.96
C GLN A 17 8.46 9.05 14.33
N LYS A 18 9.57 9.79 14.17
CA LYS A 18 9.63 11.23 14.41
C LYS A 18 9.02 12.07 13.29
N SER A 19 8.74 11.46 12.13
CA SER A 19 8.18 12.17 10.99
C SER A 19 6.72 12.51 11.26
N VAL A 20 6.43 13.81 11.33
CA VAL A 20 5.05 14.30 11.40
C VAL A 20 4.37 14.01 10.07
N CYS A 21 3.20 13.41 10.13
CA CYS A 21 2.42 13.08 8.95
C CYS A 21 1.80 14.38 8.39
N GLY A 22 1.74 14.48 7.06
CA GLY A 22 1.48 15.74 6.35
C GLY A 22 1.23 15.46 4.88
N LYS A 23 1.54 16.41 3.98
CA LYS A 23 1.69 16.11 2.56
C LYS A 23 3.16 15.80 2.29
N PRO A 24 3.60 14.52 2.40
CA PRO A 24 4.99 14.15 2.17
C PRO A 24 5.38 14.46 0.73
N ASP A 25 6.56 15.03 0.55
CA ASP A 25 7.14 15.22 -0.78
C ASP A 25 7.88 13.95 -1.17
N PHE A 26 7.35 13.27 -2.19
CA PHE A 26 7.92 12.06 -2.77
C PHE A 26 8.50 12.40 -4.14
N ALA A 27 9.78 12.14 -4.31
CA ALA A 27 10.43 12.18 -5.60
C ALA A 27 9.89 11.09 -6.53
N SER A 28 10.15 11.23 -7.83
CA SER A 28 9.71 10.26 -8.86
C SER A 28 10.25 8.85 -8.66
N ASP A 29 11.38 8.72 -7.95
CA ASP A 29 11.97 7.42 -7.59
C ASP A 29 11.30 6.78 -6.35
N GLY A 30 10.26 7.41 -5.79
CA GLY A 30 9.55 6.97 -4.59
C GLY A 30 10.25 7.32 -3.28
N SER A 31 11.40 8.02 -3.30
CA SER A 31 12.05 8.46 -2.07
C SER A 31 11.38 9.70 -1.50
N CYS A 32 11.17 9.71 -0.17
CA CYS A 32 10.64 10.88 0.53
C CYS A 32 11.75 11.80 1.03
N GLU A 33 11.51 13.12 0.97
CA GLU A 33 12.42 14.13 1.52
C GLU A 33 12.71 13.92 3.01
N ASN A 34 11.75 13.40 3.79
CA ASN A 34 11.91 13.07 5.21
C ASN A 34 13.07 12.09 5.48
N PHE A 35 13.41 11.25 4.50
CA PHE A 35 14.53 10.31 4.61
C PHE A 35 15.81 10.82 3.94
N THR A 36 15.86 12.06 3.44
CA THR A 36 17.06 12.63 2.81
C THR A 36 18.27 12.63 3.74
N PRO A 37 18.18 13.09 5.01
CA PRO A 37 19.34 13.06 5.91
C PRO A 37 19.82 11.64 6.18
N TRP A 38 18.88 10.69 6.28
CA TRP A 38 19.18 9.27 6.44
C TRP A 38 19.89 8.71 5.19
N LYS A 39 19.39 9.00 3.99
CA LYS A 39 19.93 8.54 2.71
C LYS A 39 21.31 9.14 2.44
N GLN A 40 21.57 10.38 2.84
CA GLN A 40 22.92 10.97 2.77
C GLN A 40 23.92 10.24 3.66
N LYS A 41 23.50 9.84 4.87
CA LYS A 41 24.38 9.17 5.83
C LYS A 41 24.61 7.69 5.51
N TRP A 42 23.57 6.99 5.07
CA TRP A 42 23.57 5.52 4.95
C TRP A 42 23.33 4.99 3.54
N GLY A 43 23.06 5.85 2.55
CA GLY A 43 22.66 5.45 1.20
C GLY A 43 23.68 4.55 0.50
N TYR A 44 24.97 4.74 0.79
CA TYR A 44 26.04 3.86 0.28
C TYR A 44 25.87 2.39 0.68
N LEU A 45 25.14 2.10 1.78
CA LEU A 45 24.86 0.73 2.20
C LEU A 45 23.81 0.06 1.31
N LEU A 46 22.90 0.82 0.69
CA LEU A 46 21.85 0.29 -0.20
C LEU A 46 22.40 -0.21 -1.54
N GLU A 47 23.58 0.29 -1.94
CA GLU A 47 24.27 -0.10 -3.19
C GLU A 47 25.03 -1.43 -3.05
N LEU A 48 25.17 -1.94 -1.82
CA LEU A 48 25.91 -3.18 -1.57
C LEU A 48 25.07 -4.39 -1.96
N PRO A 49 25.66 -5.46 -2.53
CA PRO A 49 24.92 -6.68 -2.89
C PRO A 49 24.22 -7.37 -1.71
N ALA A 50 24.76 -7.22 -0.51
CA ALA A 50 24.22 -7.84 0.71
C ALA A 50 23.10 -7.03 1.38
N SER A 51 22.67 -5.92 0.79
CA SER A 51 21.78 -4.94 1.42
C SER A 51 20.29 -5.23 1.24
N LEU A 52 19.91 -6.42 0.77
CA LEU A 52 18.53 -6.75 0.39
C LEU A 52 17.54 -6.48 1.54
N MET A 53 17.90 -6.84 2.77
CA MET A 53 17.09 -6.55 3.96
C MET A 53 16.97 -5.06 4.28
N LEU A 54 18.06 -4.31 4.11
CA LEU A 54 18.06 -2.86 4.32
C LEU A 54 17.24 -2.15 3.23
N ASN A 55 17.32 -2.63 1.98
CA ASN A 55 16.50 -2.18 0.87
C ASN A 55 15.01 -2.44 1.13
N LEU A 56 14.65 -3.65 1.59
CA LEU A 56 13.29 -3.97 2.01
C LEU A 56 12.82 -2.98 3.09
N SER A 57 13.62 -2.77 4.12
CA SER A 57 13.30 -1.85 5.23
C SER A 57 13.14 -0.39 4.76
N TYR A 58 13.97 0.06 3.82
CA TYR A 58 13.87 1.37 3.20
C TYR A 58 12.53 1.58 2.48
N TRP A 59 12.09 0.59 1.68
CA TRP A 59 10.79 0.67 1.00
C TRP A 59 9.63 0.57 1.98
N ILE A 60 9.73 -0.26 3.01
CA ILE A 60 8.73 -0.35 4.10
C ILE A 60 8.55 1.02 4.77
N ALA A 61 9.63 1.71 5.11
CA ALA A 61 9.55 3.00 5.78
C ALA A 61 8.87 4.07 4.89
N ASN A 62 9.19 4.12 3.59
CA ASN A 62 8.52 5.03 2.66
C ASN A 62 7.03 4.69 2.51
N MET A 63 6.68 3.39 2.40
CA MET A 63 5.29 2.93 2.31
C MET A 63 4.47 3.34 3.55
N ILE A 64 4.99 3.07 4.75
CA ILE A 64 4.30 3.42 6.00
C ILE A 64 4.11 4.93 6.10
N LEU A 65 5.13 5.73 5.79
CA LEU A 65 5.02 7.19 5.80
C LEU A 65 3.95 7.69 4.82
N ALA A 66 3.93 7.14 3.60
CA ALA A 66 2.94 7.50 2.59
C ALA A 66 1.51 7.19 3.06
N LYS A 67 1.30 6.00 3.61
CA LYS A 67 -0.01 5.54 4.08
C LYS A 67 -0.49 6.35 5.29
N ARG A 68 0.36 6.58 6.30
CA ARG A 68 0.04 7.46 7.44
C ARG A 68 -0.36 8.86 7.00
N SER A 69 0.38 9.40 6.04
CA SER A 69 0.12 10.72 5.50
C SER A 69 -1.22 10.80 4.76
N LEU A 70 -1.55 9.76 3.99
CA LEU A 70 -2.83 9.63 3.33
C LEU A 70 -3.97 9.58 4.36
N ASP A 71 -3.85 8.70 5.35
CA ASP A 71 -4.86 8.50 6.39
C ASP A 71 -5.10 9.78 7.19
N GLU A 72 -4.05 10.55 7.50
CA GLU A 72 -4.20 11.82 8.21
C GLU A 72 -4.83 12.92 7.33
N ILE A 73 -4.53 12.95 6.03
CA ILE A 73 -5.18 13.88 5.10
C ILE A 73 -6.67 13.54 4.96
N GLU A 74 -7.01 12.25 4.83
CA GLU A 74 -8.39 11.77 4.75
C GLU A 74 -9.15 12.04 6.06
N ALA A 75 -8.54 11.77 7.22
CA ALA A 75 -9.10 12.09 8.53
C ALA A 75 -9.32 13.60 8.72
N ARG A 76 -8.37 14.44 8.29
CA ARG A 76 -8.53 15.90 8.32
C ARG A 76 -9.67 16.37 7.43
N ALA A 77 -9.83 15.79 6.23
CA ALA A 77 -10.93 16.12 5.33
C ALA A 77 -12.31 15.81 5.94
N LEU A 78 -12.42 14.72 6.71
CA LEU A 78 -13.63 14.36 7.44
C LEU A 78 -13.90 15.23 8.67
N SER A 79 -12.85 15.83 9.25
CA SER A 79 -12.90 16.59 10.50
C SER A 79 -13.19 18.08 10.33
N VAL A 80 -13.17 18.62 9.10
CA VAL A 80 -13.49 20.04 8.85
C VAL A 80 -14.95 20.28 9.22
N PRO A 81 -15.25 21.08 10.26
CA PRO A 81 -16.62 21.37 10.62
C PRO A 81 -17.27 22.14 9.47
N THR A 82 -18.39 21.64 8.97
CA THR A 82 -19.33 22.43 8.19
C THR A 82 -19.82 23.56 9.09
N THR A 83 -19.12 24.69 9.15
CA THR A 83 -19.67 25.96 9.62
C THR A 83 -20.69 26.44 8.59
N ALA A 84 -21.82 25.73 8.53
CA ALA A 84 -23.06 26.27 8.01
C ALA A 84 -23.57 27.27 9.06
N SER A 85 -23.10 28.51 8.97
CA SER A 85 -23.86 29.64 9.49
C SER A 85 -25.09 29.81 8.59
N PRO A 86 -26.33 29.70 9.10
CA PRO A 86 -27.52 29.76 8.27
C PRO A 86 -27.94 31.21 8.05
N GLN A 87 -27.27 31.96 7.16
CA GLN A 87 -27.85 33.21 6.64
C GLN A 87 -27.55 33.46 5.15
N THR A 88 -28.68 33.51 4.42
CA THR A 88 -28.98 34.10 3.10
C THR A 88 -29.01 33.17 1.87
N PRO A 89 -30.16 33.12 1.16
CA PRO A 89 -30.38 32.28 -0.02
C PRO A 89 -30.01 33.03 -1.29
N HIS A 90 -28.75 33.00 -1.72
CA HIS A 90 -28.41 33.21 -3.13
C HIS A 90 -27.18 32.38 -3.48
N GLY A 91 -27.31 31.65 -4.58
CA GLY A 91 -26.52 30.47 -4.89
C GLY A 91 -25.03 30.74 -5.04
N THR A 92 -24.24 29.83 -4.50
CA THR A 92 -23.15 29.16 -5.20
C THR A 92 -22.99 27.84 -4.48
N THR A 93 -23.26 26.74 -5.16
CA THR A 93 -23.05 25.38 -4.65
C THR A 93 -21.60 25.30 -4.20
N ALA A 94 -21.34 25.36 -2.89
CA ALA A 94 -20.02 25.12 -2.33
C ALA A 94 -19.68 23.67 -2.65
N GLN A 95 -18.98 23.48 -3.75
CA GLN A 95 -18.35 22.21 -4.08
C GLN A 95 -17.46 21.88 -2.88
N PHE A 96 -17.80 20.79 -2.18
CA PHE A 96 -16.83 20.08 -1.38
C PHE A 96 -15.66 19.77 -2.32
N GLN A 97 -14.61 20.59 -2.28
CA GLN A 97 -13.37 20.27 -2.97
C GLN A 97 -12.78 19.10 -2.20
N ALA A 98 -13.10 17.88 -2.66
CA ALA A 98 -12.36 16.71 -2.29
C ALA A 98 -10.88 17.05 -2.52
N ILE A 99 -10.09 17.07 -1.45
CA ILE A 99 -8.65 17.22 -1.56
C ILE A 99 -8.21 16.12 -2.54
N PRO A 100 -7.57 16.43 -3.67
CA PRO A 100 -7.16 15.40 -4.62
C PRO A 100 -6.11 14.51 -3.95
N THR A 101 -6.53 13.40 -3.37
CA THR A 101 -5.66 12.40 -2.71
C THR A 101 -5.16 11.36 -3.70
N LYS A 102 -5.67 11.35 -4.93
CA LYS A 102 -5.35 10.35 -5.96
C LYS A 102 -3.84 10.19 -6.19
N ASP A 103 -3.10 11.30 -6.27
CA ASP A 103 -1.64 11.25 -6.45
C ASP A 103 -0.93 10.52 -5.30
N LEU A 104 -1.41 10.71 -4.06
CA LEU A 104 -0.85 10.06 -2.89
C LEU A 104 -1.32 8.61 -2.75
N GLN A 105 -2.56 8.30 -3.15
CA GLN A 105 -3.06 6.93 -3.25
C GLN A 105 -2.24 6.11 -4.27
N ASP A 106 -1.99 6.68 -5.45
CA ASP A 106 -1.13 6.06 -6.47
C ASP A 106 0.29 5.85 -5.95
N ARG A 107 0.82 6.83 -5.19
CA ARG A 107 2.13 6.72 -4.54
C ARG A 107 2.17 5.62 -3.48
N VAL A 108 1.15 5.50 -2.64
CA VAL A 108 1.01 4.43 -1.65
C VAL A 108 1.00 3.07 -2.34
N PHE A 109 0.22 2.94 -3.42
CA PHE A 109 0.19 1.71 -4.22
C PHE A 109 1.57 1.37 -4.81
N GLU A 110 2.24 2.33 -5.44
CA GLU A 110 3.59 2.15 -6.01
C GLU A 110 4.60 1.71 -4.96
N LEU A 111 4.59 2.32 -3.78
CA LEU A 111 5.50 1.96 -2.69
C LEU A 111 5.20 0.56 -2.14
N SER A 112 3.92 0.21 -1.99
CA SER A 112 3.50 -1.13 -1.61
C SER A 112 3.98 -2.20 -2.61
N PHE A 113 3.90 -1.89 -3.91
CA PHE A 113 4.44 -2.78 -4.94
C PHE A 113 5.96 -2.90 -4.86
N ARG A 114 6.69 -1.81 -4.57
CA ARG A 114 8.14 -1.86 -4.36
C ARG A 114 8.55 -2.70 -3.16
N VAL A 115 7.79 -2.68 -2.07
CA VAL A 115 8.00 -3.60 -0.92
C VAL A 115 7.88 -5.06 -1.37
N THR A 116 6.84 -5.38 -2.15
CA THR A 116 6.64 -6.73 -2.70
C THR A 116 7.81 -7.16 -3.60
N LEU A 117 8.29 -6.26 -4.47
CA LEU A 117 9.45 -6.53 -5.32
C LEU A 117 10.75 -6.70 -4.53
N ALA A 118 10.96 -5.88 -3.49
CA ALA A 118 12.12 -6.00 -2.62
C ALA A 118 12.12 -7.33 -1.86
N PHE A 119 10.96 -7.78 -1.39
CA PHE A 119 10.79 -9.10 -0.79
C PHE A 119 11.10 -10.24 -1.77
N VAL A 120 10.58 -10.17 -2.99
CA VAL A 120 10.88 -11.15 -4.05
C VAL A 120 12.37 -11.15 -4.43
N SER A 121 13.05 -10.01 -4.31
CA SER A 121 14.49 -9.92 -4.58
C SER A 121 15.36 -10.63 -3.53
N ILE A 122 14.82 -10.88 -2.32
CA ILE A 122 15.50 -11.69 -1.30
C ILE A 122 15.47 -13.17 -1.77
N PRO A 123 16.60 -13.90 -1.72
CA PRO A 123 16.63 -15.32 -2.08
C PRO A 123 15.63 -16.15 -1.26
N SER A 124 14.93 -17.07 -1.92
CA SER A 124 13.91 -17.93 -1.29
C SER A 124 14.46 -18.77 -0.13
N SER A 125 15.77 -19.05 -0.10
CA SER A 125 16.46 -19.72 1.01
C SER A 125 16.58 -18.89 2.29
N SER A 126 16.22 -17.60 2.24
CA SER A 126 16.37 -16.65 3.35
C SER A 126 15.13 -15.81 3.60
N SER A 127 14.26 -15.63 2.61
CA SER A 127 13.03 -14.83 2.76
C SER A 127 11.95 -15.49 3.63
N GLY A 128 12.07 -16.78 3.95
CA GLY A 128 11.18 -17.45 4.90
C GLY A 128 11.49 -17.08 6.35
N ASP A 129 12.75 -16.80 6.68
CA ASP A 129 13.21 -16.54 8.05
C ASP A 129 13.24 -15.03 8.39
N LEU A 130 12.34 -14.25 7.77
CA LEU A 130 12.25 -12.82 8.06
C LEU A 130 11.80 -12.58 9.50
N PRO A 131 12.31 -11.51 10.15
CA PRO A 131 11.71 -11.04 11.38
C PRO A 131 10.20 -10.79 11.20
N GLU A 132 9.44 -11.07 12.25
CA GLU A 132 7.97 -11.01 12.20
C GLU A 132 7.45 -9.64 11.75
N PHE A 133 8.08 -8.57 12.21
CA PHE A 133 7.77 -7.20 11.78
C PHE A 133 7.87 -7.02 10.26
N HIS A 134 8.94 -7.49 9.62
CA HIS A 134 9.10 -7.39 8.16
C HIS A 134 8.05 -8.23 7.44
N SER A 135 7.75 -9.43 7.95
CA SER A 135 6.70 -10.29 7.40
C SER A 135 5.33 -9.60 7.43
N LEU A 136 5.00 -8.92 8.54
CA LEU A 136 3.77 -8.13 8.65
C LEU A 136 3.74 -6.95 7.69
N CYS A 137 4.87 -6.24 7.51
CA CYS A 137 4.95 -5.14 6.55
C CYS A 137 4.77 -5.60 5.10
N VAL A 138 5.33 -6.76 4.74
CA VAL A 138 5.16 -7.38 3.42
C VAL A 138 3.72 -7.84 3.22
N ALA A 139 3.10 -8.44 4.24
CA ALA A 139 1.68 -8.79 4.17
C ALA A 139 0.80 -7.54 3.99
N TYR A 140 1.08 -6.49 4.77
CA TYR A 140 0.37 -5.23 4.71
C TYR A 140 0.50 -4.54 3.35
N SER A 141 1.69 -4.55 2.73
CA SER A 141 1.87 -3.99 1.40
C SER A 141 0.95 -4.67 0.38
N MET A 142 0.83 -6.00 0.41
CA MET A 142 -0.06 -6.74 -0.49
C MET A 142 -1.55 -6.49 -0.19
N LEU A 143 -1.91 -6.27 1.07
CA LEU A 143 -3.28 -5.88 1.41
C LEU A 143 -3.61 -4.46 0.92
N ILE A 144 -2.66 -3.52 0.99
CA ILE A 144 -2.81 -2.19 0.38
C ILE A 144 -3.06 -2.30 -1.13
N LEU A 145 -2.34 -3.20 -1.83
CA LEU A 145 -2.57 -3.44 -3.26
C LEU A 145 -4.01 -3.94 -3.55
N CYS A 146 -4.71 -4.51 -2.56
CA CYS A 146 -6.10 -4.94 -2.70
C CYS A 146 -7.13 -3.81 -2.56
N GLN A 147 -6.76 -2.70 -1.91
CA GLN A 147 -7.69 -1.63 -1.51
C GLN A 147 -8.06 -0.70 -2.66
N TYR A 148 -7.18 -0.55 -3.65
CA TYR A 148 -7.35 0.38 -4.74
C TYR A 148 -7.92 -0.31 -5.97
N ASP A 149 -8.97 0.28 -6.55
CA ASP A 149 -9.65 -0.27 -7.73
C ASP A 149 -8.91 -0.01 -9.04
N GLU A 150 -8.15 1.08 -9.10
CA GLU A 150 -7.40 1.49 -10.29
C GLU A 150 -5.91 1.21 -10.11
N LEU A 151 -5.32 0.54 -11.10
CA LEU A 151 -3.88 0.34 -11.17
C LEU A 151 -3.20 1.65 -11.62
N PRO A 152 -2.18 2.16 -10.90
CA PRO A 152 -1.40 3.30 -11.35
C PRO A 152 -0.80 3.06 -12.73
N SER A 153 -0.80 4.08 -13.59
CA SER A 153 -0.29 3.99 -14.97
C SER A 153 1.21 3.67 -15.05
N SER A 154 1.95 3.89 -13.97
CA SER A 154 3.37 3.58 -13.81
C SER A 154 3.65 2.09 -13.63
N ILE A 155 2.65 1.26 -13.33
CA ILE A 155 2.82 -0.16 -13.00
C ILE A 155 2.23 -1.04 -14.09
N SER A 156 3.07 -1.91 -14.64
CA SER A 156 2.62 -2.99 -15.52
C SER A 156 1.84 -4.03 -14.70
N ARG A 157 0.61 -4.33 -15.13
CA ARG A 157 -0.20 -5.40 -14.52
C ARG A 157 0.53 -6.76 -14.57
N ASN A 158 1.29 -7.03 -15.62
CA ASN A 158 2.04 -8.27 -15.76
C ASN A 158 3.13 -8.38 -14.70
N ASP A 159 3.79 -7.27 -14.38
CA ASP A 159 4.86 -7.23 -13.39
C ASP A 159 4.28 -7.44 -11.98
N LEU A 160 3.14 -6.80 -11.69
CA LEU A 160 2.38 -7.02 -10.47
C LEU A 160 1.96 -8.48 -10.31
N LEU A 161 1.36 -9.06 -11.35
CA LEU A 161 0.92 -10.45 -11.35
C LEU A 161 2.11 -11.42 -11.21
N SER A 162 3.22 -11.14 -11.88
CA SER A 162 4.44 -11.94 -11.79
C SER A 162 5.02 -11.95 -10.38
N ALA A 163 5.16 -10.77 -9.76
CA ALA A 163 5.66 -10.65 -8.39
C ALA A 163 4.77 -11.38 -7.38
N LEU A 164 3.44 -11.19 -7.47
CA LEU A 164 2.50 -11.84 -6.56
C LEU A 164 2.47 -13.37 -6.73
N ASN A 165 2.54 -13.88 -7.97
CA ASN A 165 2.63 -15.33 -8.20
C ASN A 165 3.93 -15.89 -7.62
N GLU A 166 5.04 -15.15 -7.69
CA GLU A 166 6.31 -15.56 -7.10
C GLU A 166 6.24 -15.62 -5.57
N VAL A 167 5.57 -14.66 -4.91
CA VAL A 167 5.30 -14.72 -3.47
C VAL A 167 4.46 -15.95 -3.12
N LYS A 168 3.35 -16.18 -3.85
CA LYS A 168 2.48 -17.34 -3.63
C LYS A 168 3.25 -18.66 -3.81
N ARG A 169 4.03 -18.78 -4.87
CA ARG A 169 4.84 -19.97 -5.16
C ARG A 169 5.77 -20.29 -3.98
N ARG A 170 6.46 -19.28 -3.44
CA ARG A 170 7.36 -19.47 -2.27
C ARG A 170 6.64 -19.94 -1.02
N CYS A 171 5.47 -19.37 -0.72
CA CYS A 171 4.67 -19.77 0.44
C CYS A 171 4.16 -21.21 0.29
N SER A 172 3.74 -21.61 -0.91
CA SER A 172 3.31 -22.99 -1.17
C SER A 172 4.43 -24.03 -1.11
N GLU A 173 5.68 -23.63 -1.35
CA GLU A 173 6.85 -24.52 -1.33
C GLU A 173 7.49 -24.68 0.05
N SER A 174 7.16 -23.83 1.03
CA SER A 174 7.79 -23.84 2.35
C SER A 174 6.87 -23.32 3.44
N THR A 175 6.80 -24.06 4.55
CA THR A 175 6.08 -23.65 5.76
C THR A 175 6.82 -22.61 6.59
N ALA A 176 7.99 -22.14 6.15
CA ALA A 176 8.77 -21.12 6.87
C ALA A 176 8.14 -19.73 6.76
N TYR A 177 7.34 -19.47 5.72
CA TYR A 177 6.72 -18.17 5.51
C TYR A 177 5.57 -17.92 6.50
N SER A 178 5.43 -16.66 6.91
CA SER A 178 4.30 -16.24 7.74
C SER A 178 2.97 -16.45 7.02
N VAL A 179 1.99 -17.00 7.75
CA VAL A 179 0.61 -17.19 7.27
C VAL A 179 0.00 -15.87 6.77
N ALA A 180 0.39 -14.73 7.36
CA ALA A 180 -0.08 -13.43 6.92
C ALA A 180 0.41 -13.08 5.51
N VAL A 181 1.65 -13.45 5.17
CA VAL A 181 2.23 -13.23 3.84
C VAL A 181 1.54 -14.12 2.81
N GLU A 182 1.31 -15.39 3.14
CA GLU A 182 0.58 -16.31 2.27
C GLU A 182 -0.84 -15.79 1.98
N PHE A 183 -1.62 -15.53 3.04
CA PHE A 183 -2.99 -15.05 2.93
C PHE A 183 -3.11 -13.76 2.11
N SER A 184 -2.25 -12.77 2.38
CA SER A 184 -2.28 -11.49 1.67
C SER A 184 -1.89 -11.62 0.19
N ALA A 185 -0.93 -12.50 -0.14
CA ALA A 185 -0.57 -12.78 -1.51
C ALA A 185 -1.71 -13.44 -2.30
N GLU A 186 -2.41 -14.41 -1.69
CA GLU A 186 -3.59 -15.02 -2.29
C GLU A 186 -4.67 -13.99 -2.58
N ARG A 187 -4.95 -13.13 -1.61
CA ARG A 187 -5.97 -12.09 -1.73
C ARG A 187 -5.65 -11.08 -2.83
N ALA A 188 -4.40 -10.63 -2.89
CA ALA A 188 -3.94 -9.71 -3.92
C ALA A 188 -4.03 -10.34 -5.32
N LEU A 189 -3.70 -11.63 -5.46
CA LEU A 189 -3.84 -12.36 -6.72
C LEU A 189 -5.29 -12.48 -7.17
N GLU A 190 -6.21 -12.81 -6.26
CA GLU A 190 -7.64 -12.87 -6.57
C GLU A 190 -8.16 -11.53 -7.07
N ARG A 191 -7.76 -10.43 -6.42
CA ARG A 191 -8.14 -9.07 -6.80
C ARG A 191 -7.68 -8.72 -8.23
N VAL A 192 -6.40 -8.94 -8.54
CA VAL A 192 -5.83 -8.63 -9.86
C VAL A 192 -6.44 -9.49 -10.97
N ARG A 193 -6.78 -10.75 -10.68
CA ARG A 193 -7.45 -11.65 -11.63
C ARG A 193 -8.91 -11.23 -11.86
N ALA A 194 -9.63 -10.82 -10.82
CA ALA A 194 -11.00 -10.33 -10.94
C ALA A 194 -11.10 -9.11 -11.86
N ASP A 195 -10.13 -8.18 -11.79
CA ASP A 195 -10.07 -7.04 -12.72
C ASP A 195 -9.88 -7.47 -14.17
N THR A 196 -9.09 -8.52 -14.39
CA THR A 196 -8.82 -9.02 -15.74
C THR A 196 -10.09 -9.56 -16.37
N HIS A 197 -10.89 -10.34 -15.61
CA HIS A 197 -12.17 -10.84 -16.09
C HIS A 197 -13.23 -9.74 -16.29
N ALA A 198 -13.22 -8.69 -15.47
CA ALA A 198 -14.11 -7.54 -15.64
C ALA A 198 -13.84 -6.83 -16.97
N LEU A 199 -12.56 -6.56 -17.29
CA LEU A 199 -12.13 -5.93 -18.54
C LEU A 199 -12.51 -6.77 -19.76
N THR A 200 -12.29 -8.09 -19.75
CA THR A 200 -12.64 -8.97 -20.87
C THR A 200 -14.15 -9.04 -21.10
N THR A 201 -14.95 -8.97 -20.04
CA THR A 201 -16.41 -9.00 -20.12
C THR A 201 -16.96 -7.69 -20.71
N THR A 202 -16.41 -6.53 -20.33
CA THR A 202 -16.78 -5.24 -20.94
C THR A 202 -16.38 -5.13 -22.40
N GLU A 203 -15.23 -5.67 -22.80
CA GLU A 203 -14.79 -5.69 -24.21
C GLU A 203 -15.67 -6.62 -25.07
N ALA A 204 -16.10 -7.77 -24.53
CA ALA A 204 -17.01 -8.69 -25.21
C ALA A 204 -18.42 -8.09 -25.42
N VAL A 205 -18.93 -7.34 -24.44
CA VAL A 205 -20.22 -6.62 -24.57
C VAL A 205 -20.12 -5.45 -25.55
N GLY A 206 -18.97 -4.76 -25.58
CA GLY A 206 -18.70 -3.68 -26.53
C GLY A 206 -18.62 -4.15 -27.99
N GLN A 207 -18.06 -5.34 -28.24
CA GLN A 207 -18.01 -5.92 -29.59
C GLN A 207 -19.36 -6.51 -30.06
N GLN A 208 -20.22 -6.99 -29.16
CA GLN A 208 -21.58 -7.40 -29.52
C GLN A 208 -22.55 -6.23 -29.76
N ALA A 209 -22.31 -5.06 -29.13
CA ALA A 209 -23.16 -3.88 -29.29
C ALA A 209 -22.99 -3.16 -30.65
N GLN A 210 -21.92 -3.47 -31.41
CA GLN A 210 -21.68 -2.86 -32.73
C GLN A 210 -22.34 -3.60 -33.91
N PHE A 211 -22.94 -4.77 -33.68
CA PHE A 211 -23.50 -5.60 -34.77
C PHE A 211 -25.02 -5.79 -34.79
N ASN A 212 -25.79 -5.27 -33.82
CA ASN A 212 -27.25 -5.38 -33.88
C ASN A 212 -27.95 -4.10 -33.42
N GLY A 213 -28.62 -3.45 -34.37
CA GLY A 213 -29.60 -2.41 -34.10
C GLY A 213 -30.92 -2.98 -33.58
N HIS A 214 -31.48 -2.28 -32.60
CA HIS A 214 -32.85 -2.30 -32.06
C HIS A 214 -33.23 -3.35 -31.00
N PRO A 215 -34.14 -2.97 -30.07
CA PRO A 215 -34.01 -3.32 -28.66
C PRO A 215 -34.85 -4.53 -28.28
N ALA A 216 -34.24 -5.49 -27.60
CA ALA A 216 -34.95 -6.51 -26.84
C ALA A 216 -34.72 -6.24 -25.36
N HIS A 217 -35.81 -5.85 -24.70
CA HIS A 217 -35.92 -5.73 -23.26
C HIS A 217 -35.75 -7.14 -22.66
N SER A 218 -34.61 -7.39 -22.01
CA SER A 218 -34.40 -8.59 -21.21
C SER A 218 -33.94 -8.20 -19.81
N GLN A 219 -34.88 -8.34 -18.88
CA GLN A 219 -34.64 -8.36 -17.44
C GLN A 219 -33.56 -9.41 -17.13
N GLY A 220 -32.35 -8.94 -16.84
CA GLY A 220 -31.25 -9.75 -16.32
C GLY A 220 -31.18 -9.57 -14.82
N ALA A 221 -31.45 -10.66 -14.10
CA ALA A 221 -31.49 -10.74 -12.65
C ALA A 221 -30.33 -10.00 -11.98
N GLY A 222 -30.66 -9.20 -10.97
CA GLY A 222 -29.70 -8.61 -10.06
C GLY A 222 -28.86 -9.71 -9.42
N ALA A 223 -27.67 -9.92 -9.97
CA ALA A 223 -26.59 -10.59 -9.27
C ALA A 223 -26.24 -9.67 -8.10
N ASN A 224 -26.85 -9.96 -6.94
CA ASN A 224 -26.34 -9.53 -5.65
C ASN A 224 -24.88 -9.98 -5.60
N ARG A 225 -23.96 -9.10 -6.00
CA ARG A 225 -22.56 -9.17 -5.59
C ARG A 225 -22.62 -9.09 -4.08
N VAL A 226 -22.49 -10.23 -3.43
CA VAL A 226 -22.03 -10.26 -2.04
C VAL A 226 -20.62 -9.68 -2.10
N ASN A 227 -20.57 -8.37 -1.96
CA ASN A 227 -19.35 -7.63 -1.69
C ASN A 227 -18.89 -8.19 -0.35
N VAL A 228 -17.93 -9.13 -0.36
CA VAL A 228 -17.33 -9.63 0.87
C VAL A 228 -16.56 -8.44 1.43
N ASN A 229 -17.22 -7.73 2.34
CA ASN A 229 -16.74 -6.57 3.06
C ASN A 229 -15.66 -7.07 4.04
N ILE A 230 -14.39 -6.98 3.66
CA ILE A 230 -13.23 -7.36 4.52
C ILE A 230 -12.63 -6.10 5.18
N ASN A 231 -13.38 -5.00 5.21
CA ASN A 231 -13.03 -3.76 5.90
C ASN A 231 -13.25 -3.83 7.43
N GLU A 232 -13.17 -4.98 8.12
CA GLU A 232 -13.59 -4.97 9.55
C GLU A 232 -12.71 -5.71 10.56
N ALA A 233 -11.59 -6.36 10.19
CA ALA A 233 -10.76 -6.97 11.25
C ALA A 233 -9.27 -7.10 10.95
N GLY A 234 -8.87 -7.57 9.78
CA GLY A 234 -7.46 -7.84 9.50
C GLY A 234 -6.67 -6.58 9.11
N LEU A 235 -7.25 -5.81 8.17
CA LEU A 235 -6.62 -4.61 7.65
C LEU A 235 -6.69 -3.46 8.67
N ASP A 236 -7.85 -3.20 9.27
CA ASP A 236 -8.03 -2.11 10.24
C ASP A 236 -7.07 -2.23 11.43
N ASN A 237 -6.79 -3.45 11.89
CA ASN A 237 -5.81 -3.71 12.94
C ASN A 237 -4.38 -3.39 12.47
N LEU A 238 -4.04 -3.66 11.21
CA LEU A 238 -2.75 -3.31 10.65
C LEU A 238 -2.65 -1.82 10.33
N ASP A 239 -3.69 -1.19 9.80
CA ASP A 239 -3.78 0.26 9.63
C ASP A 239 -3.62 0.94 10.98
N PHE A 240 -4.32 0.48 12.03
CA PHE A 240 -4.15 0.99 13.40
C PHE A 240 -2.72 0.79 13.93
N PHE A 241 -2.16 -0.41 13.78
CA PHE A 241 -0.80 -0.72 14.20
C PHE A 241 0.24 0.17 13.51
N PHE A 242 0.16 0.27 12.18
CA PHE A 242 1.11 1.06 11.38
C PHE A 242 0.86 2.54 11.48
N ASN A 243 -0.34 3.03 11.82
CA ASN A 243 -0.61 4.44 12.12
C ASN A 243 -0.15 4.88 13.52
N GLY A 244 0.49 3.99 14.28
CA GLY A 244 1.07 4.32 15.58
C GLY A 244 0.14 4.07 16.76
N GLY A 245 -1.01 3.42 16.55
CA GLY A 245 -1.97 3.09 17.59
C GLY A 245 -1.43 2.24 18.75
N TYR A 246 -0.32 1.52 18.53
CA TYR A 246 0.42 0.81 19.58
C TYR A 246 1.80 1.43 19.89
N LEU A 247 2.27 2.39 19.09
CA LEU A 247 3.60 3.01 19.24
C LEU A 247 3.58 4.24 20.15
N ASP A 248 2.41 4.83 20.42
CA ASP A 248 2.24 5.88 21.45
C ASP A 248 2.53 5.37 22.89
N ILE A 249 2.65 4.04 23.07
CA ILE A 249 2.98 3.41 24.37
C ILE A 249 4.49 3.29 24.58
N LEU A 250 5.31 3.40 23.52
CA LEU A 250 6.75 3.34 23.62
C LEU A 250 7.32 4.74 23.44
N ASP A 251 7.35 5.47 24.54
CA ASP A 251 8.14 6.69 24.73
C ASP A 251 9.63 6.31 24.63
N ILE A 252 10.15 6.23 23.40
CA ILE A 252 11.51 5.80 23.06
C ILE A 252 12.57 6.74 23.67
N ASP A 253 12.18 7.93 24.12
CA ASP A 253 13.07 8.87 24.80
C ASP A 253 13.63 8.32 26.13
N ASN A 254 13.09 7.21 26.66
CA ASN A 254 13.65 6.52 27.82
C ASN A 254 14.69 5.42 27.52
N PHE A 255 14.96 5.08 26.25
CA PHE A 255 15.91 4.01 25.90
C PHE A 255 17.30 4.49 25.46
N LEU A 256 17.53 5.80 25.42
CA LEU A 256 18.82 6.40 25.00
C LEU A 256 19.48 7.28 26.08
N LEU A 257 19.31 6.94 27.36
CA LEU A 257 20.04 7.52 28.49
C LEU A 257 21.03 6.52 29.11
#